data_AF-A0A2T0SQU2-F1
#
_entry.id   AF-A0A2T0SQU2-F1
#
_cell.length_a   1.000
_cell.length_b   1.000
_cell.length_c   1.000
_cell.angle_alpha   90.00
_cell.angle_beta   90.00
_cell.angle_gamma   90.00
#
_symmetry.space_group_name_H-M   'P 1'
#
loop_
_entity.id
_entity.type
_entity.pdbx_description
1 polymer ?
#
loop_
_entity_poly.entity_id
_entity_poly.type
_entity_poly.pdbx_seq_one_letter_code
_entity_poly.pdbx_strand_id
1 'polypeptide(L)'
;MTGPHQDEPLAIEGEIVEETGAPPPVVPAFDYTDDGVPTFDYVRDRIENRVGTAAGSTELAGGTPEAASVDEQLAERDRAGRDRLEEIRRAMRGD
;
A
#
# COMPACT_ATOMS: atom_id res chain seq x y z
N MET A 1 -68.38 -48.76 25.31
CA MET A 1 -66.94 -48.46 25.33
C MET A 1 -66.56 -48.05 23.92
N THR A 2 -66.40 -46.75 23.69
CA THR A 2 -66.10 -46.16 22.38
C THR A 2 -64.63 -46.40 22.02
N GLY A 3 -64.39 -46.92 20.81
CA GLY A 3 -63.06 -47.12 20.24
C GLY A 3 -62.43 -45.80 19.75
N PRO A 4 -61.10 -45.78 19.52
CA PRO A 4 -60.35 -44.56 19.35
C PRO A 4 -60.47 -44.02 17.91
N HIS A 5 -60.82 -42.75 17.77
CA HIS A 5 -60.47 -41.97 16.58
C HIS A 5 -59.40 -40.97 16.99
N GLN A 6 -58.27 -41.12 16.29
CA GLN A 6 -57.15 -40.20 16.22
C GLN A 6 -57.66 -38.89 15.60
N ASP A 7 -57.42 -37.76 16.26
CA ASP A 7 -57.41 -36.44 15.63
C ASP A 7 -56.09 -35.79 16.05
N GLU A 8 -55.37 -35.33 15.04
CA GLU A 8 -53.91 -35.29 15.00
C GLU A 8 -53.27 -34.23 15.91
N PRO A 9 -52.02 -34.44 16.39
CA PRO A 9 -51.28 -33.36 17.01
C PRO A 9 -51.10 -32.28 15.93
N LEU A 10 -51.55 -31.05 16.21
CA LEU A 10 -51.28 -29.89 15.38
C LEU A 10 -49.79 -29.87 15.06
N ALA A 11 -49.43 -30.30 13.85
CA ALA A 11 -48.09 -30.21 13.33
C ALA A 11 -47.78 -28.71 13.29
N ILE A 12 -46.98 -28.27 14.25
CA ILE A 12 -46.39 -26.96 14.23
C ILE A 12 -45.49 -27.00 13.00
N GLU A 13 -45.94 -26.45 11.87
CA GLU A 13 -45.06 -26.15 10.75
C GLU A 13 -44.06 -25.13 11.26
N GLY A 14 -42.95 -25.64 11.81
CA GLY A 14 -41.77 -24.86 12.03
C GLY A 14 -41.28 -24.45 10.65
N GLU A 15 -41.61 -23.23 10.24
CA GLU A 15 -40.81 -22.55 9.22
C GLU A 15 -39.38 -22.57 9.73
N ILE A 16 -38.53 -23.35 9.06
CA ILE A 16 -37.10 -23.30 9.27
C ILE A 16 -36.69 -21.94 8.70
N VAL A 17 -36.64 -20.93 9.56
CA VAL A 17 -35.90 -19.72 9.26
C VAL A 17 -34.48 -20.22 9.00
N GLU A 18 -34.02 -20.16 7.75
CA GLU A 18 -32.59 -20.19 7.49
C GLU A 18 -32.02 -19.11 8.41
N GLU A 19 -31.34 -19.54 9.47
CA GLU A 19 -30.47 -18.68 10.23
C GLU A 19 -29.43 -18.24 9.21
N THR A 20 -29.70 -17.10 8.55
CA THR A 20 -28.73 -16.41 7.71
C THR A 20 -27.51 -16.29 8.58
N GLY A 21 -26.52 -17.12 8.29
CA GLY A 21 -25.45 -17.46 9.21
C GLY A 21 -24.94 -16.20 9.87
N ALA A 22 -24.88 -16.22 11.20
CA ALA A 22 -24.29 -15.13 11.96
C ALA A 22 -23.02 -14.65 11.26
N PRO A 23 -22.81 -13.32 11.10
CA PRO A 23 -21.58 -12.83 10.51
C PRO A 23 -20.41 -13.51 11.22
N PRO A 24 -19.38 -13.97 10.49
CA PRO A 24 -18.25 -14.64 11.12
C PRO A 24 -17.77 -13.79 12.30
N PRO A 25 -17.38 -14.40 13.43
CA PRO A 25 -16.88 -13.64 14.57
C PRO A 25 -15.83 -12.66 14.04
N VAL A 26 -16.04 -11.37 14.31
CA VAL A 26 -15.10 -10.32 13.91
C VAL A 26 -13.83 -10.57 14.69
N VAL A 27 -12.92 -11.33 14.10
CA VAL A 27 -11.58 -11.50 14.65
C VAL A 27 -10.93 -10.13 14.68
N PRO A 28 -10.29 -9.72 15.78
CA PRO A 28 -9.51 -8.49 15.78
C PRO A 28 -8.53 -8.56 14.62
N ALA A 29 -8.55 -7.55 13.75
CA ALA A 29 -7.65 -7.48 12.62
C ALA A 29 -6.21 -7.35 13.15
N PHE A 30 -5.41 -8.39 12.97
CA PHE A 30 -3.98 -8.35 13.23
C PHE A 30 -3.25 -7.96 11.94
N ASP A 31 -2.17 -7.20 12.07
CA ASP A 31 -1.30 -6.83 10.94
C ASP A 31 -0.62 -8.05 10.31
N TYR A 32 -0.51 -9.15 11.06
CA TYR A 32 0.12 -10.40 10.68
C TYR A 32 -0.76 -11.58 11.06
N THR A 33 -0.74 -12.62 10.24
CA THR A 33 -1.27 -13.95 10.55
C THR A 33 -0.43 -14.64 11.64
N ASP A 34 -0.94 -15.71 12.23
CA ASP A 34 -0.23 -16.47 13.27
C ASP A 34 1.10 -17.06 12.79
N ASP A 35 1.23 -17.34 11.49
CA ASP A 35 2.47 -17.79 10.83
C ASP A 35 3.45 -16.63 10.55
N GLY A 36 3.12 -15.40 10.95
CA GLY A 36 3.94 -14.21 10.74
C GLY A 36 3.86 -13.63 9.33
N VAL A 37 2.91 -14.07 8.50
CA VAL A 37 2.67 -13.50 7.16
C VAL A 37 1.83 -12.23 7.29
N PRO A 38 2.25 -11.08 6.74
CA PRO A 38 1.46 -9.86 6.78
C PRO A 38 0.10 -10.02 6.10
N THR A 39 -0.93 -9.39 6.64
CA THR A 39 -2.26 -9.39 6.00
C THR A 39 -2.28 -8.49 4.77
N PHE A 40 -3.22 -8.75 3.86
CA PHE A 40 -3.38 -7.94 2.66
C PHE A 40 -3.67 -6.47 2.99
N ASP A 41 -4.55 -6.23 3.97
CA ASP A 41 -4.88 -4.87 4.41
C ASP A 41 -3.65 -4.14 4.96
N TYR A 42 -2.82 -4.79 5.78
CA TYR A 42 -1.59 -4.19 6.29
C TYR A 42 -0.59 -3.82 5.17
N VAL A 43 -0.43 -4.70 4.18
CA VAL A 43 0.45 -4.40 3.02
C VAL A 43 -0.12 -3.26 2.18
N ARG A 44 -1.43 -3.24 1.92
CA ARG A 44 -2.11 -2.16 1.20
C ARG A 44 -1.90 -0.83 1.91
N ASP A 45 -2.24 -0.75 3.18
CA ASP A 45 -2.16 0.47 3.98
C ASP A 45 -0.70 0.97 4.07
N ARG A 46 0.28 0.06 4.16
CA ARG A 46 1.71 0.40 4.13
C ARG A 46 2.16 0.97 2.78
N ILE A 47 1.67 0.40 1.67
CA ILE A 47 1.96 0.91 0.32
C ILE A 47 1.33 2.29 0.14
N GLU A 48 0.06 2.47 0.50
CA GLU A 48 -0.64 3.74 0.38
C GLU A 48 0.03 4.85 1.19
N ASN A 49 0.43 4.56 2.43
CA ASN A 49 1.21 5.48 3.26
C ASN A 49 2.56 5.85 2.61
N ARG A 50 3.24 4.87 2.01
CA ARG A 50 4.52 5.11 1.33
C ARG A 50 4.34 5.93 0.06
N VAL A 51 3.30 5.67 -0.72
CA VAL A 51 2.99 6.41 -1.95
C VAL A 51 2.57 7.84 -1.62
N GLY A 52 1.71 8.03 -0.61
CA GLY A 52 1.32 9.36 -0.14
C GLY A 52 2.52 10.17 0.38
N THR A 53 3.42 9.53 1.13
CA THR A 53 4.67 10.16 1.59
C THR A 53 5.61 10.46 0.43
N ALA A 54 5.78 9.52 -0.51
CA ALA A 54 6.69 9.68 -1.65
C ALA A 54 6.28 10.86 -2.54
N ALA A 55 4.98 10.98 -2.86
CA ALA A 55 4.45 12.07 -3.66
C ALA A 55 4.76 13.44 -3.06
N GLY A 56 4.59 13.62 -1.74
CA GLY A 56 4.96 14.86 -1.07
C GLY A 56 6.47 15.04 -0.89
N SER A 57 7.22 13.95 -0.70
CA SER A 57 8.65 14.02 -0.39
C SER A 57 9.51 14.50 -1.54
N THR A 58 9.16 14.20 -2.80
CA THR A 58 9.93 14.66 -3.96
C THR A 58 9.81 16.17 -4.16
N GLU A 59 8.60 16.72 -3.98
CA GLU A 59 8.39 18.17 -4.03
C GLU A 59 9.05 18.88 -2.85
N LEU A 60 8.93 18.34 -1.65
CA LEU A 60 9.58 18.89 -0.46
C LEU A 60 11.10 18.81 -0.55
N ALA A 61 11.66 17.69 -1.01
CA ALA A 61 13.09 17.53 -1.20
C ALA A 61 13.63 18.51 -2.24
N GLY A 62 12.93 18.75 -3.35
CA GLY A 62 13.35 19.74 -4.35
C GLY A 62 13.25 21.20 -3.89
N GLY A 63 12.46 21.48 -2.83
CA GLY A 63 12.25 22.83 -2.31
C GLY A 63 13.20 23.25 -1.18
N THR A 64 14.14 22.40 -0.75
CA THR A 64 15.06 22.73 0.35
C THR A 64 16.31 23.47 -0.13
N PRO A 65 16.92 24.32 0.73
CA PRO A 65 18.23 24.91 0.46
C PRO A 65 19.32 23.87 0.19
N GLU A 66 19.25 22.71 0.85
CA GLU A 66 20.17 21.60 0.67
C GLU A 66 20.07 21.02 -0.74
N ALA A 67 18.87 20.85 -1.30
CA ALA A 67 18.72 20.39 -2.68
C ALA A 67 19.22 21.40 -3.71
N ALA A 68 18.93 22.70 -3.50
CA ALA A 68 19.49 23.76 -4.33
C ALA A 68 21.04 23.72 -4.34
N SER A 69 21.67 23.41 -3.20
CA SER A 69 23.12 23.28 -3.12
C SER A 69 23.68 22.06 -3.86
N VAL A 70 22.93 20.96 -3.93
CA VAL A 70 23.33 19.75 -4.67
C VAL A 70 23.23 19.99 -6.17
N ASP A 71 22.16 20.66 -6.62
CA ASP A 71 21.98 21.03 -8.03
C ASP A 71 23.08 21.99 -8.49
N GLU A 72 23.44 22.97 -7.66
CA GLU A 72 24.55 23.90 -7.94
C GLU A 72 25.90 23.17 -8.06
N GLN A 73 26.18 22.23 -7.14
CA GLN A 73 27.39 21.40 -7.19
C GLN A 73 27.44 20.54 -8.46
N LEU A 74 26.31 19.96 -8.87
CA LEU A 74 26.22 19.18 -10.11
C LEU A 74 26.48 20.06 -11.33
N ALA A 75 25.88 21.26 -11.37
CA ALA A 75 26.06 22.22 -12.46
C ALA A 75 27.50 22.71 -12.56
N GLU A 76 28.17 22.97 -11.43
CA GLU A 76 29.60 23.34 -11.38
C GLU A 76 30.47 22.20 -11.91
N ARG A 77 30.24 20.96 -11.46
CA ARG A 77 30.97 19.78 -11.95
C ARG A 77 30.82 19.60 -13.46
N ASP A 78 29.61 19.79 -13.96
CA ASP A 78 29.33 19.65 -15.39
C ASP A 78 29.95 20.79 -16.21
N ARG A 79 30.02 22.02 -15.68
CA ARG A 79 30.77 23.14 -16.28
C ARG A 79 32.27 22.81 -16.33
N ALA A 80 32.86 22.45 -15.20
CA ALA A 80 34.27 22.06 -15.12
C ALA A 80 34.61 20.89 -16.07
N GLY A 81 33.71 19.91 -16.20
CA GLY A 81 33.85 18.81 -17.15
C GLY A 81 33.86 19.28 -18.61
N ARG A 82 32.95 20.20 -18.97
CA ARG A 82 32.91 20.79 -20.33
C ARG A 82 34.18 21.58 -20.63
N ASP A 83 34.61 22.44 -19.72
CA ASP A 83 35.82 23.25 -19.88
C ASP A 83 37.05 22.36 -20.07
N ARG A 84 37.18 21.29 -19.27
CA ARG A 84 38.28 20.34 -19.41
C ARG A 84 38.25 19.61 -20.76
N LEU A 85 37.06 19.24 -21.25
CA LEU A 85 36.90 18.63 -22.56
C LEU A 85 37.24 19.59 -23.70
N GLU A 86 37.01 20.89 -23.53
CA GLU A 86 37.42 21.92 -24.49
C GLU A 86 38.94 22.09 -24.53
N GLU A 87 39.58 22.14 -23.36
CA GLU A 87 41.03 22.19 -23.25
C GLU A 87 41.69 20.99 -23.95
N ILE A 88 41.19 19.77 -23.71
CA ILE A 88 41.69 18.54 -24.37
C ILE A 88 41.52 18.64 -25.90
N ARG A 89 40.35 19.11 -26.37
CA ARG A 89 40.09 19.28 -27.81
C ARG A 89 41.05 20.28 -28.46
N ARG A 90 41.37 21.37 -27.76
CA ARG A 90 42.34 22.37 -28.21
C ARG A 90 43.76 21.77 -28.28
N ALA A 91 44.18 21.09 -27.22
CA ALA A 91 45.49 20.43 -27.17
C ALA A 91 45.66 19.38 -28.28
N MET A 92 44.59 18.64 -28.62
CA MET A 92 44.60 17.69 -29.74
C MET A 92 44.66 18.34 -31.12
N ARG A 93 44.16 19.58 -31.26
CA ARG A 93 44.16 20.32 -32.53
C ARG A 93 45.49 21.07 -32.78
N GLY A 94 46.33 21.20 -31.76
CA GLY A 94 47.67 21.81 -31.87
C GLY A 94 47.71 23.32 -31.65
N ASP A 95 46.68 23.91 -31.04
CA ASP A 95 46.59 25.32 -30.61
C ASP A 95 47.07 25.56 -29.16
#